data_AF-A0A812UNN8-F1
#
_entry.id   AF-A0A812UNN8-F1
#
_cell.length_a   1.000
_cell.length_b   1.000
_cell.length_c   1.000
_cell.angle_alpha   90.00
_cell.angle_beta   90.00
_cell.angle_gamma   90.00
#
_symmetry.space_group_name_H-M   'P 1'
#
loop_
_entity.id
_entity.type
_entity.pdbx_description
1 polymer ?
#
loop_
_entity_poly.entity_id
_entity_poly.type
_entity_poly.pdbx_seq_one_letter_code
_entity_poly.pdbx_strand_id
1 'polypeptide(L)'
;MATGAIDIWRRRSLMRSCAAMLSVQREFRRHCPAEVDMLPILDLSDVKTLVGWRKLRQLCNEWGKFYHVRIRAFTAQFLFLMLLVVGDLLTGMLLPGYTEFSDVSVTSMTVSAGICTLLICGIVLMVFLGNEVNASYERHVYLLFRQRSLMLAMSLEQSKKTKHCESLRPLHPEASTLVECSELISALCEELDFEGKVKPLTLFGLRLGWSLLSALNFIPLGIATTVFSFCSESGQDRCRL
;
A
#
# COMPACT_ATOMS: atom_id res chain seq x y z
N MET A 1 17.01 6.50 -4.06
CA MET A 1 15.79 6.60 -3.23
C MET A 1 14.58 7.06 -4.03
N ALA A 2 14.69 8.14 -4.81
CA ALA A 2 13.59 8.66 -5.64
C ALA A 2 12.96 7.63 -6.58
N THR A 3 13.75 6.79 -7.24
CA THR A 3 13.27 5.80 -8.22
C THR A 3 12.30 4.78 -7.62
N GLY A 4 12.61 4.21 -6.44
CA GLY A 4 11.72 3.25 -5.77
C GLY A 4 10.41 3.87 -5.28
N ALA A 5 10.45 5.10 -4.76
CA ALA A 5 9.26 5.83 -4.34
C ALA A 5 8.36 6.19 -5.53
N ILE A 6 8.96 6.68 -6.63
CA ILE A 6 8.26 6.97 -7.89
C ILE A 6 7.57 5.71 -8.42
N ASP A 7 8.25 4.58 -8.38
CA ASP A 7 7.72 3.30 -8.85
C ASP A 7 6.51 2.81 -8.03
N ILE A 8 6.56 2.92 -6.70
CA ILE A 8 5.38 2.61 -5.86
C ILE A 8 4.25 3.59 -6.13
N TRP A 9 4.57 4.87 -6.31
CA TRP A 9 3.58 5.89 -6.58
C TRP A 9 2.85 5.63 -7.91
N ARG A 10 3.58 5.21 -8.95
CA ARG A 10 3.02 4.75 -10.23
C ARG A 10 2.10 3.54 -10.03
N ARG A 11 2.53 2.51 -9.30
CA ARG A 11 1.70 1.33 -9.01
C ARG A 11 0.43 1.70 -8.25
N ARG A 12 0.55 2.57 -7.23
CA ARG A 12 -0.58 3.11 -6.47
C ARG A 12 -1.56 3.85 -7.37
N SER A 13 -1.06 4.70 -8.26
CA SER A 13 -1.87 5.43 -9.24
C SER A 13 -2.64 4.47 -10.15
N LEU A 14 -1.96 3.48 -10.74
CA LEU A 14 -2.59 2.47 -11.60
C LEU A 14 -3.68 1.66 -10.89
N MET A 15 -3.44 1.23 -9.65
CA MET A 15 -4.43 0.49 -8.86
C MET A 15 -5.63 1.37 -8.48
N ARG A 16 -5.42 2.67 -8.24
CA ARG A 16 -6.51 3.64 -8.03
C ARG A 16 -7.32 3.85 -9.30
N SER A 17 -6.68 3.96 -10.45
CA SER A 17 -7.36 4.04 -11.74
C SER A 17 -8.23 2.80 -11.99
N CYS A 18 -7.72 1.61 -11.65
CA CYS A 18 -8.51 0.37 -11.70
C CYS A 18 -9.75 0.42 -10.80
N ALA A 19 -9.64 1.03 -9.62
CA ALA A 19 -10.77 1.22 -8.70
C ALA A 19 -11.78 2.25 -9.21
N ALA A 20 -11.31 3.34 -9.83
CA ALA A 20 -12.14 4.41 -10.35
C ALA A 20 -13.05 3.96 -11.51
N MET A 21 -12.59 2.98 -12.31
CA MET A 21 -13.41 2.36 -13.35
C MET A 21 -14.57 1.54 -12.79
N LEU A 22 -14.44 0.98 -11.57
CA LEU A 22 -15.48 0.17 -10.93
C LEU A 22 -16.55 0.97 -10.18
N SER A 23 -16.34 2.28 -9.99
CA SER A 23 -17.20 3.11 -9.15
C SER A 23 -17.64 4.40 -9.83
N VAL A 24 -18.93 4.70 -9.70
CA VAL A 24 -19.56 5.96 -10.09
C VAL A 24 -19.23 7.08 -9.07
N GLN A 25 -18.88 6.71 -7.84
CA GLN A 25 -18.75 7.67 -6.75
C GLN A 25 -17.53 8.58 -6.94
N ARG A 26 -17.80 9.89 -6.95
CA ARG A 26 -16.79 10.94 -7.17
C ARG A 26 -15.63 10.89 -6.16
N GLU A 27 -15.87 10.40 -4.95
CA GLU A 27 -14.86 10.25 -3.90
C GLU A 27 -13.69 9.37 -4.32
N PHE A 28 -13.96 8.28 -5.06
CA PHE A 28 -12.92 7.39 -5.56
C PHE A 28 -12.18 7.97 -6.77
N ARG A 29 -12.80 8.90 -7.50
CA ARG A 29 -12.22 9.54 -8.68
C ARG A 29 -11.37 10.77 -8.36
N ARG A 30 -11.67 11.50 -7.28
CA ARG A 30 -10.94 12.73 -6.87
C ARG A 30 -9.42 12.58 -6.74
N HIS A 31 -8.94 11.38 -6.44
CA HIS A 31 -7.52 11.10 -6.21
C HIS A 31 -6.83 10.46 -7.42
N CYS A 32 -7.51 10.39 -8.56
CA CYS A 32 -6.98 9.86 -9.81
C CYS A 32 -6.41 11.00 -10.67
N PRO A 33 -5.47 10.69 -11.58
CA PRO A 33 -5.05 11.63 -12.63
C PRO A 33 -6.27 12.14 -13.41
N ALA A 34 -6.21 13.36 -13.93
CA ALA A 34 -7.31 13.96 -14.69
C ALA A 34 -7.69 13.12 -15.92
N GLU A 35 -6.71 12.47 -16.54
CA GLU A 35 -6.88 11.56 -17.68
C GLU A 35 -7.76 10.35 -17.33
N VAL A 36 -7.68 9.89 -16.08
CA VAL A 36 -8.42 8.74 -15.56
C VAL A 36 -9.82 9.15 -15.10
N ASP A 37 -9.98 10.37 -14.59
CA ASP A 37 -11.29 10.91 -14.19
C ASP A 37 -12.27 10.98 -15.38
N MET A 38 -11.74 11.20 -16.58
CA MET A 38 -12.50 11.21 -17.83
C MET A 38 -12.86 9.81 -18.36
N LEU A 39 -12.31 8.73 -17.79
CA LEU A 39 -12.60 7.38 -18.29
C LEU A 39 -14.06 6.99 -17.99
N PRO A 40 -14.73 6.31 -18.93
CA PRO A 40 -16.08 5.82 -18.73
C PRO A 40 -16.10 4.79 -17.60
N ILE A 41 -17.25 4.70 -16.94
CA ILE A 41 -17.49 3.68 -15.91
C ILE A 41 -17.60 2.33 -16.61
N LEU A 42 -16.96 1.33 -16.02
CA LEU A 42 -16.97 -0.03 -16.54
C LEU A 42 -18.39 -0.60 -16.48
N ASP A 43 -18.89 -1.09 -17.60
CA ASP A 43 -20.13 -1.87 -17.61
C ASP A 43 -19.85 -3.27 -17.05
N LEU A 44 -20.32 -3.50 -15.82
CA LEU A 44 -20.17 -4.78 -15.12
C LEU A 44 -21.25 -5.80 -15.53
N SER A 45 -22.23 -5.38 -16.33
CA SER A 45 -23.23 -6.30 -16.91
C SER A 45 -22.71 -7.04 -18.14
N ASP A 46 -21.61 -6.57 -18.74
CA ASP A 46 -20.93 -7.24 -19.85
C ASP A 46 -19.70 -8.04 -19.37
N VAL A 47 -19.76 -9.36 -19.62
CA VAL A 47 -18.67 -10.31 -19.33
C VAL A 47 -17.36 -9.87 -19.99
N LYS A 48 -17.40 -9.39 -21.24
CA LYS A 48 -16.17 -9.03 -21.97
C LYS A 48 -15.46 -7.86 -21.32
N THR A 49 -16.25 -6.86 -20.92
CA THR A 49 -15.78 -5.67 -20.24
C THR A 49 -15.16 -6.02 -18.88
N LEU A 50 -15.78 -6.91 -18.10
CA LEU A 50 -15.24 -7.42 -16.84
C LEU A 50 -13.92 -8.21 -17.03
N VAL A 51 -13.84 -9.06 -18.05
CA VAL A 51 -12.62 -9.78 -18.42
C VAL A 51 -11.51 -8.82 -18.86
N GLY A 52 -11.85 -7.77 -19.60
CA GLY A 52 -10.93 -6.70 -19.99
C GLY A 52 -10.34 -5.99 -18.78
N TRP A 53 -11.18 -5.64 -17.79
CA TRP A 53 -10.72 -5.06 -16.54
C TRP A 53 -9.81 -6.00 -15.74
N ARG A 54 -10.16 -7.30 -15.65
CA ARG A 54 -9.31 -8.32 -15.01
C ARG A 54 -7.92 -8.35 -15.64
N LYS A 55 -7.84 -8.41 -16.98
CA LYS A 55 -6.58 -8.44 -17.72
C LYS A 55 -5.77 -7.16 -17.51
N LEU A 56 -6.42 -5.99 -17.53
CA LEU A 56 -5.77 -4.71 -17.27
C LEU A 56 -5.19 -4.67 -15.86
N ARG A 57 -5.94 -5.13 -14.85
CA ARG A 57 -5.44 -5.23 -13.48
C ARG A 57 -4.26 -6.20 -13.36
N GLN A 58 -4.35 -7.35 -14.02
CA GLN A 58 -3.25 -8.32 -14.07
C GLN A 58 -2.00 -7.69 -14.68
N LEU A 59 -2.14 -6.93 -15.78
CA LEU A 59 -1.03 -6.19 -16.39
C LEU A 59 -0.41 -5.18 -15.42
N CYS A 60 -1.24 -4.39 -14.73
CA CYS A 60 -0.76 -3.45 -13.71
C CYS A 60 0.01 -4.18 -12.58
N ASN A 61 -0.41 -5.38 -12.23
CA ASN A 61 0.26 -6.19 -11.22
C ASN A 61 1.55 -6.86 -11.73
N GLU A 62 1.58 -7.29 -12.99
CA GLU A 62 2.76 -7.87 -13.62
C GLU A 62 3.87 -6.85 -13.81
N TRP A 63 3.51 -5.65 -14.28
CA TRP A 63 4.43 -4.51 -14.27
C TRP A 63 4.91 -4.25 -12.83
N GLY A 64 3.99 -4.37 -11.87
CA GLY A 64 4.19 -4.46 -10.42
C GLY A 64 5.34 -5.34 -9.91
N LYS A 65 5.65 -6.46 -10.59
CA LYS A 65 6.54 -7.52 -10.05
C LYS A 65 7.99 -7.08 -9.94
N PHE A 66 8.55 -6.47 -10.98
CA PHE A 66 9.91 -5.96 -10.96
C PHE A 66 10.08 -4.83 -9.92
N TYR A 67 9.00 -4.08 -9.65
CA TYR A 67 8.98 -3.07 -8.59
C TYR A 67 9.05 -3.73 -7.21
N HIS A 68 8.28 -4.80 -6.97
CA HIS A 68 8.28 -5.52 -5.69
C HIS A 68 9.67 -6.04 -5.32
N VAL A 69 10.40 -6.62 -6.28
CA VAL A 69 11.77 -7.13 -6.04
C VAL A 69 12.71 -6.00 -5.67
N ARG A 70 12.68 -4.88 -6.41
CA ARG A 70 13.51 -3.71 -6.15
C ARG A 70 13.21 -3.06 -4.80
N ILE A 71 11.93 -2.98 -4.43
CA ILE A 71 11.50 -2.46 -3.13
C ILE A 71 12.04 -3.34 -2.01
N ARG A 72 11.87 -4.66 -2.11
CA ARG A 72 12.34 -5.61 -1.10
C ARG A 72 13.86 -5.56 -0.94
N ALA A 73 14.60 -5.47 -2.05
CA ALA A 73 16.06 -5.33 -2.01
C ALA A 73 16.48 -4.00 -1.39
N PHE A 74 15.84 -2.90 -1.82
CA PHE A 74 16.12 -1.56 -1.31
C PHE A 74 15.86 -1.48 0.19
N THR A 75 14.74 -2.01 0.66
CA THR A 75 14.40 -1.94 2.08
C THR A 75 15.27 -2.84 2.96
N ALA A 76 15.71 -4.00 2.45
CA ALA A 76 16.68 -4.84 3.15
C ALA A 76 18.03 -4.15 3.30
N GLN A 77 18.55 -3.58 2.20
CA GLN A 77 19.78 -2.78 2.22
C GLN A 77 19.66 -1.59 3.16
N PHE A 78 18.49 -0.95 3.19
CA PHE A 78 18.22 0.21 4.02
C PHE A 78 18.20 -0.11 5.51
N LEU A 79 17.55 -1.20 5.91
CA LEU A 79 17.60 -1.67 7.29
C LEU A 79 19.03 -2.00 7.69
N PHE A 80 19.78 -2.68 6.83
CA PHE A 80 21.17 -3.01 7.09
C PHE A 80 22.01 -1.74 7.34
N LEU A 81 21.88 -0.72 6.49
CA LEU A 81 22.55 0.57 6.69
C LEU A 81 22.10 1.26 7.98
N MET A 82 20.81 1.21 8.30
CA MET A 82 20.29 1.78 9.55
C MET A 82 20.89 1.07 10.77
N LEU A 83 20.99 -0.26 10.76
CA LEU A 83 21.64 -1.02 11.84
C LEU A 83 23.12 -0.67 11.99
N LEU A 84 23.83 -0.43 10.88
CA LEU A 84 25.23 0.01 10.92
C LEU A 84 25.38 1.40 11.55
N VAL A 85 24.57 2.38 11.12
CA VAL A 85 24.66 3.76 11.66
C VAL A 85 24.23 3.78 13.13
N VAL A 86 23.20 3.02 13.50
CA VAL A 86 22.78 2.89 14.91
C VAL A 86 23.85 2.20 15.74
N GLY A 87 24.47 1.14 15.21
CA GLY A 87 25.58 0.45 15.86
C GLY A 87 26.79 1.38 16.08
N ASP A 88 27.15 2.18 15.07
CA ASP A 88 28.21 3.18 15.17
C ASP A 88 27.89 4.25 16.22
N LEU A 89 26.66 4.79 16.22
CA LEU A 89 26.20 5.75 17.24
C LEU A 89 26.26 5.17 18.65
N LEU A 90 25.75 3.95 18.85
CA LEU A 90 25.78 3.27 20.15
C LEU A 90 27.22 2.98 20.60
N THR A 91 28.10 2.59 19.67
CA THR A 91 29.52 2.34 19.96
C THR A 91 30.20 3.63 20.41
N GLY A 92 29.95 4.75 19.72
CA GLY A 92 30.48 6.06 20.10
C GLY A 92 29.94 6.60 21.42
N MET A 93 28.71 6.24 21.80
CA MET A 93 28.12 6.63 23.09
C MET A 93 28.59 5.76 24.26
N LEU A 94 28.80 4.46 24.05
CA LEU A 94 29.07 3.50 25.14
C LEU A 94 30.56 3.24 25.37
N LEU A 95 31.43 3.43 24.37
CA LEU A 95 32.87 3.22 24.48
C LEU A 95 33.62 4.57 24.51
N PRO A 96 34.05 5.06 25.68
CA PRO A 96 34.73 6.36 25.79
C PRO A 96 36.07 6.41 25.04
N GLY A 97 36.73 5.27 24.83
CA GLY A 97 37.95 5.19 24.01
C GLY A 97 37.71 5.23 22.50
N TYR A 98 36.46 5.03 22.04
CA TYR A 98 36.13 5.07 20.62
C TYR A 98 36.17 6.50 20.07
N THR A 99 35.71 7.47 20.86
CA THR A 99 35.72 8.90 20.47
C THR A 99 37.15 9.44 20.40
N GLU A 100 38.03 9.04 21.33
CA GLU A 100 39.46 9.41 21.32
C GLU A 100 40.21 8.77 20.15
N PHE A 101 39.91 7.51 19.81
CA PHE A 101 40.59 6.80 18.72
C PHE A 101 40.11 7.24 17.33
N SER A 102 38.82 7.51 17.17
CA SER A 102 38.20 7.79 15.87
C SER A 102 38.07 9.29 15.56
N ASP A 103 38.53 10.18 16.46
CA ASP A 103 38.47 11.64 16.30
C ASP A 103 37.06 12.14 15.94
N VAL A 104 36.04 11.47 16.50
CA VAL A 104 34.63 11.70 16.15
C VAL A 104 34.16 12.99 16.78
N SER A 105 34.22 14.06 16.01
CA SER A 105 33.67 15.35 16.36
C SER A 105 32.14 15.30 16.55
N VAL A 106 31.60 16.18 17.40
CA VAL A 106 30.15 16.35 17.63
C VAL A 106 29.39 16.56 16.32
N THR A 107 30.03 17.17 15.33
CA THR A 107 29.49 17.34 13.98
C THR A 107 29.26 15.99 13.28
N SER A 108 30.15 15.01 13.42
CA SER A 108 29.98 13.65 12.89
C SER A 108 28.75 12.96 13.49
N MET A 109 28.61 13.00 14.83
CA MET A 109 27.42 12.45 15.50
C MET A 109 26.12 13.11 15.02
N THR A 110 26.15 14.44 14.82
CA THR A 110 25.00 15.20 14.31
C THR A 110 24.64 14.80 12.88
N VAL A 111 25.65 14.61 12.02
CA VAL A 111 25.47 14.13 10.65
C VAL A 111 24.89 12.71 10.64
N SER A 112 25.43 11.80 11.44
CA SER A 112 24.91 10.43 11.57
C SER A 112 23.46 10.41 12.07
N ALA A 113 23.12 11.22 13.06
CA ALA A 113 21.73 11.38 13.54
C ALA A 113 20.80 11.94 12.45
N GLY A 114 21.27 12.92 11.67
CA GLY A 114 20.54 13.46 10.52
C GLY A 114 20.27 12.41 9.44
N ILE A 115 21.29 11.60 9.11
CA ILE A 115 21.16 10.46 8.19
C ILE A 115 20.13 9.46 8.73
N CYS A 116 20.24 9.05 10.00
CA CYS A 116 19.26 8.17 10.64
C CYS A 116 17.82 8.70 10.54
N THR A 117 17.63 9.99 10.79
CA THR A 117 16.30 10.63 10.72
C THR A 117 15.73 10.57 9.31
N LEU A 118 16.53 10.95 8.31
CA LEU A 118 16.14 10.84 6.89
C LEU A 118 15.83 9.39 6.51
N LEU A 119 16.60 8.44 7.05
CA LEU A 119 16.36 7.02 6.81
C LEU A 119 14.99 6.60 7.39
N ILE A 120 14.70 6.96 8.64
CA ILE A 120 13.41 6.66 9.29
C ILE A 120 12.24 7.25 8.49
N CYS A 121 12.34 8.53 8.07
CA CYS A 121 11.32 9.16 7.23
C CYS A 121 11.09 8.39 5.92
N GLY A 122 12.17 7.90 5.29
CA GLY A 122 12.10 7.06 4.10
C GLY A 122 11.31 5.76 4.34
N ILE A 123 11.56 5.07 5.46
CA ILE A 123 10.81 3.86 5.84
C ILE A 123 9.33 4.18 6.03
N VAL A 124 9.02 5.24 6.80
CA VAL A 124 7.63 5.66 7.06
C VAL A 124 6.89 5.93 5.75
N LEU A 125 7.52 6.64 4.80
CA LEU A 125 6.94 6.89 3.49
C LEU A 125 6.68 5.59 2.71
N MET A 126 7.63 4.65 2.74
CA MET A 126 7.48 3.36 2.07
C MET A 126 6.37 2.50 2.69
N VAL A 127 6.24 2.51 4.02
CA VAL A 127 5.15 1.83 4.75
C VAL A 127 3.80 2.44 4.37
N PHE A 128 3.69 3.76 4.36
CA PHE A 128 2.47 4.46 3.97
C PHE A 128 2.05 4.11 2.54
N LEU A 129 2.98 4.21 1.58
CA LEU A 129 2.70 3.90 0.18
C LEU A 129 2.39 2.42 -0.03
N GLY A 130 3.09 1.51 0.66
CA GLY A 130 2.82 0.07 0.61
C GLY A 130 1.45 -0.29 1.19
N ASN A 131 1.06 0.33 2.29
CA ASN A 131 -0.25 0.15 2.90
C ASN A 131 -1.37 0.59 1.95
N GLU A 132 -1.21 1.72 1.26
CA GLU A 132 -2.19 2.21 0.28
C GLU A 132 -2.36 1.25 -0.90
N VAL A 133 -1.28 0.61 -1.37
CA VAL A 133 -1.38 -0.41 -2.41
C VAL A 133 -2.07 -1.66 -1.87
N ASN A 134 -1.75 -2.12 -0.65
CA ASN A 134 -2.44 -3.25 -0.03
C ASN A 134 -3.95 -2.96 0.18
N ALA A 135 -4.31 -1.76 0.63
CA ALA A 135 -5.70 -1.31 0.80
C ALA A 135 -6.45 -1.22 -0.54
N SER A 136 -5.75 -1.05 -1.67
CA SER A 136 -6.40 -1.03 -2.98
C SER A 136 -7.02 -2.39 -3.35
N TYR A 137 -6.43 -3.51 -2.92
CA TYR A 137 -7.00 -4.86 -3.12
C TYR A 137 -8.33 -4.98 -2.38
N GLU A 138 -8.36 -4.63 -1.10
CA GLU A 138 -9.58 -4.63 -0.28
C GLU A 138 -10.67 -3.74 -0.88
N ARG A 139 -10.27 -2.58 -1.42
CA ARG A 139 -11.19 -1.67 -2.10
C ARG A 139 -11.76 -2.27 -3.38
N HIS A 140 -10.96 -2.96 -4.20
CA HIS A 140 -11.46 -3.63 -5.41
C HIS A 140 -12.46 -4.73 -5.05
N VAL A 141 -12.13 -5.57 -4.06
CA VAL A 141 -13.04 -6.63 -3.55
C VAL A 141 -14.35 -6.02 -3.07
N TYR A 142 -14.29 -4.95 -2.27
CA TYR A 142 -15.48 -4.27 -1.76
C TYR A 142 -16.36 -3.71 -2.90
N LEU A 143 -15.76 -3.03 -3.89
CA LEU A 143 -16.50 -2.45 -5.00
C LEU A 143 -17.16 -3.53 -5.87
N LEU A 144 -16.44 -4.61 -6.18
CA LEU A 144 -16.98 -5.74 -6.93
C LEU A 144 -18.11 -6.45 -6.18
N PHE A 145 -17.92 -6.71 -4.88
CA PHE A 145 -18.94 -7.34 -4.04
C PHE A 145 -20.22 -6.49 -3.94
N ARG A 146 -20.07 -5.17 -3.82
CA ARG A 146 -21.19 -4.23 -3.85
C ARG A 146 -21.95 -4.30 -5.17
N GLN A 147 -21.25 -4.32 -6.30
CA GLN A 147 -21.87 -4.38 -7.62
C GLN A 147 -22.59 -5.70 -7.86
N ARG A 148 -21.98 -6.83 -7.44
CA ARG A 148 -22.63 -8.13 -7.44
C ARG A 148 -23.94 -8.12 -6.64
N SER A 149 -23.93 -7.54 -5.44
CA SER A 149 -25.13 -7.43 -4.60
C SER A 149 -26.25 -6.64 -5.29
N LEU A 150 -25.91 -5.57 -6.00
CA LEU A 150 -26.87 -4.79 -6.79
C LEU A 150 -27.41 -5.58 -7.98
N MET A 151 -26.57 -6.30 -8.71
CA MET A 151 -26.99 -7.15 -9.83
C MET A 151 -27.96 -8.25 -9.39
N LEU A 152 -27.68 -8.90 -8.26
CA LEU A 152 -28.57 -9.90 -7.68
C LEU A 152 -29.92 -9.30 -7.28
N ALA A 153 -29.92 -8.12 -6.64
CA ALA A 153 -31.17 -7.43 -6.30
C ALA A 153 -32.01 -7.10 -7.55
N MET A 154 -31.39 -6.58 -8.61
CA MET A 154 -32.07 -6.29 -9.88
C MET A 154 -32.64 -7.56 -10.54
N SER A 155 -31.91 -8.68 -10.50
CA SER A 155 -32.38 -9.96 -11.05
C SER A 155 -33.62 -10.50 -10.32
N LEU A 156 -33.68 -10.33 -8.99
CA LEU A 156 -34.83 -10.73 -8.17
C LEU A 156 -36.06 -9.86 -8.46
N GLU A 157 -35.88 -8.55 -8.64
CA GLU A 157 -36.96 -7.65 -9.02
C GLU A 157 -37.50 -7.93 -10.42
N GLN A 158 -36.62 -8.21 -11.38
CA GLN A 158 -37.02 -8.61 -12.73
C GLN A 158 -37.85 -9.89 -12.68
N SER A 159 -37.40 -10.93 -11.98
CA SER A 159 -38.14 -12.20 -11.83
C SER A 159 -39.56 -12.01 -11.26
N LYS A 160 -39.75 -11.06 -10.33
CA LYS A 160 -41.07 -10.70 -9.80
C LYS A 160 -41.95 -10.02 -10.85
N LYS A 161 -41.39 -9.12 -11.67
CA LYS A 161 -42.12 -8.37 -12.70
C LYS A 161 -42.52 -9.26 -13.89
N THR A 162 -41.66 -10.21 -14.30
CA THR A 162 -41.96 -11.11 -15.44
C THR A 162 -43.20 -11.97 -15.17
N LYS A 163 -43.48 -12.32 -13.92
CA LYS A 163 -44.70 -13.05 -13.54
C LYS A 163 -45.99 -12.24 -13.73
N HIS A 164 -45.90 -10.92 -13.89
CA HIS A 164 -47.06 -10.03 -13.92
C HIS A 164 -47.35 -9.41 -15.29
N CYS A 165 -46.43 -9.51 -16.25
CA CYS A 165 -46.58 -8.97 -17.60
C CYS A 165 -45.93 -9.90 -18.64
N GLU A 166 -46.67 -10.92 -19.08
CA GLU A 166 -46.22 -11.87 -20.13
C GLU A 166 -46.20 -11.28 -21.56
N SER A 167 -46.69 -10.05 -21.79
CA SER A 167 -46.98 -9.58 -23.16
C SER A 167 -45.97 -8.62 -23.80
N LEU A 168 -44.93 -8.15 -23.09
CA LEU A 168 -43.93 -7.23 -23.68
C LEU A 168 -42.50 -7.71 -23.36
N ARG A 169 -41.81 -8.25 -24.38
CA ARG A 169 -40.38 -8.56 -24.34
C ARG A 169 -39.59 -7.26 -24.06
N PRO A 170 -38.88 -7.14 -22.93
CA PRO A 170 -38.01 -6.00 -22.70
C PRO A 170 -36.66 -6.18 -23.39
N LEU A 171 -36.10 -5.07 -23.87
CA LEU A 171 -34.75 -4.90 -24.43
C LEU A 171 -33.64 -4.96 -23.35
N HIS A 172 -33.87 -5.72 -22.27
CA HIS A 172 -32.91 -5.85 -21.16
C HIS A 172 -31.96 -7.02 -21.40
N PRO A 173 -30.73 -7.00 -20.83
CA PRO A 173 -29.82 -8.13 -20.92
C PRO A 173 -30.52 -9.39 -20.39
N GLU A 174 -30.31 -10.50 -21.10
CA GLU A 174 -30.95 -11.76 -20.77
C GLU A 174 -30.60 -12.15 -19.32
N ALA A 175 -31.56 -12.63 -18.54
CA ALA A 175 -31.35 -12.95 -17.12
C ALA A 175 -30.17 -13.95 -16.92
N SER A 176 -29.91 -14.79 -17.92
CA SER A 176 -28.74 -15.68 -18.01
C SER A 176 -27.41 -14.91 -17.94
N THR A 177 -27.25 -13.81 -18.68
CA THR A 177 -25.98 -13.06 -18.72
C THR A 177 -25.70 -12.35 -17.40
N LEU A 178 -26.74 -11.89 -16.69
CA LEU A 178 -26.59 -11.30 -15.36
C LEU A 178 -26.12 -12.33 -14.32
N VAL A 179 -26.59 -13.57 -14.41
CA VAL A 179 -26.14 -14.67 -13.54
C VAL A 179 -24.67 -14.99 -13.83
N GLU A 180 -24.30 -15.16 -15.10
CA GLU A 180 -22.91 -15.40 -15.51
C GLU A 180 -21.97 -14.29 -15.03
N CYS A 181 -22.35 -13.02 -15.18
CA CYS A 181 -21.58 -11.89 -14.67
C CYS A 181 -21.46 -11.92 -13.14
N SER A 182 -22.53 -12.23 -12.42
CA SER A 182 -22.52 -12.33 -10.95
C SER A 182 -21.57 -13.43 -10.45
N GLU A 183 -21.57 -14.59 -11.11
CA GLU A 183 -20.64 -15.69 -10.83
C GLU A 183 -19.20 -15.29 -11.13
N LEU A 184 -18.95 -14.65 -12.27
CA LEU A 184 -17.62 -14.17 -12.62
C LEU A 184 -17.11 -13.12 -11.62
N ILE A 185 -17.96 -12.20 -11.17
CA ILE A 185 -17.61 -11.23 -10.13
C ILE A 185 -17.29 -11.96 -8.81
N SER A 186 -18.04 -13.00 -8.45
CA SER A 186 -17.75 -13.80 -7.24
C SER A 186 -16.37 -14.45 -7.32
N ALA A 187 -16.06 -15.11 -8.44
CA ALA A 187 -14.76 -15.73 -8.67
C ALA A 187 -13.62 -14.70 -8.63
N LEU A 188 -13.84 -13.51 -9.21
CA LEU A 188 -12.88 -12.41 -9.14
C LEU A 188 -12.67 -11.92 -7.71
N CYS A 189 -13.73 -11.77 -6.91
CA CYS A 189 -13.60 -11.38 -5.51
C CYS A 189 -12.74 -12.38 -4.72
N GLU A 190 -12.96 -13.68 -4.92
CA GLU A 190 -12.16 -14.74 -4.28
C GLU A 190 -10.70 -14.71 -4.72
N GLU A 191 -10.44 -14.56 -6.02
CA GLU A 191 -9.10 -14.43 -6.58
C GLU A 191 -8.35 -13.21 -5.98
N LEU A 192 -9.04 -12.07 -5.88
CA LEU A 192 -8.48 -10.83 -5.36
C LEU A 192 -8.21 -10.88 -3.86
N ASP A 193 -9.12 -11.49 -3.10
CA ASP A 193 -8.96 -11.71 -1.67
C ASP A 193 -7.80 -12.68 -1.39
N PHE A 194 -7.72 -13.77 -2.16
CA PHE A 194 -6.58 -14.69 -2.11
C PHE A 194 -5.28 -13.98 -2.45
N GLU A 195 -5.25 -13.16 -3.51
CA GLU A 195 -4.06 -12.41 -3.89
C GLU A 195 -3.62 -11.44 -2.78
N GLY A 196 -4.56 -10.69 -2.19
CA GLY A 196 -4.28 -9.76 -1.10
C GLY A 196 -3.74 -10.45 0.16
N LYS A 197 -4.19 -11.69 0.44
CA LYS A 197 -3.75 -12.49 1.59
C LYS A 197 -2.43 -13.22 1.35
N VAL A 198 -2.23 -13.78 0.15
CA VAL A 198 -1.07 -14.64 -0.17
C VAL A 198 0.12 -13.85 -0.70
N LYS A 199 -0.12 -12.74 -1.42
CA LYS A 199 0.92 -11.90 -2.01
C LYS A 199 0.80 -10.43 -1.60
N PRO A 200 0.61 -10.11 -0.30
CA PRO A 200 0.65 -8.73 0.12
C PRO A 200 2.04 -8.14 -0.16
N LEU A 201 2.10 -6.83 -0.38
CA LEU A 201 3.36 -6.13 -0.27
C LEU A 201 3.87 -6.29 1.15
N THR A 202 5.06 -6.85 1.28
CA THR A 202 5.68 -7.17 2.57
C THR A 202 7.02 -6.47 2.73
N LEU A 203 7.35 -6.18 3.99
CA LEU A 203 8.65 -5.71 4.43
C LEU A 203 9.09 -6.58 5.61
N PHE A 204 10.26 -7.20 5.52
CA PHE A 204 10.75 -8.20 6.49
C PHE A 204 9.79 -9.37 6.73
N GLY A 205 9.06 -9.78 5.68
CA GLY A 205 8.04 -10.84 5.78
C GLY A 205 6.74 -10.42 6.45
N LEU A 206 6.65 -9.18 6.96
CA LEU A 206 5.44 -8.61 7.52
C LEU A 206 4.69 -7.81 6.46
N ARG A 207 3.36 -7.87 6.48
CA ARG A 207 2.52 -7.05 5.59
C ARG A 207 2.82 -5.57 5.81
N LEU A 208 3.10 -4.84 4.73
CA LEU A 208 3.25 -3.39 4.75
C LEU A 208 1.90 -2.78 5.14
N GLY A 209 1.82 -2.32 6.38
CA GLY A 209 0.63 -1.76 7.00
C GLY A 209 0.99 -0.95 8.24
N TRP A 210 -0.01 -0.32 8.85
CA TRP A 210 0.19 0.47 10.08
C TRP A 210 0.75 -0.35 11.25
N SER A 211 0.46 -1.65 11.28
CA SER A 211 1.01 -2.60 12.26
C SER A 211 2.53 -2.76 12.17
N LEU A 212 3.11 -2.58 10.99
CA LEU A 212 4.55 -2.59 10.81
C LEU A 212 5.18 -1.30 11.35
N LEU A 213 4.49 -0.16 11.20
CA LEU A 213 4.95 1.10 11.76
C LEU A 213 5.02 1.04 13.28
N SER A 214 4.02 0.44 13.93
CA SER A 214 4.05 0.24 15.38
C SER A 214 5.20 -0.68 15.82
N ALA A 215 5.51 -1.73 15.04
CA ALA A 215 6.64 -2.60 15.32
C ALA A 215 7.99 -1.88 15.13
N LEU A 216 8.10 -1.05 14.08
CA LEU A 216 9.34 -0.33 13.76
C LEU A 216 9.57 0.91 14.62
N ASN A 217 8.54 1.51 15.20
CA ASN A 217 8.65 2.70 16.06
C ASN A 217 9.42 2.44 17.35
N PHE A 218 9.60 1.18 17.77
CA PHE A 218 10.41 0.84 18.94
C PHE A 218 11.87 1.24 18.76
N ILE A 219 12.42 1.09 17.56
CA ILE A 219 13.84 1.40 17.26
C ILE A 219 14.14 2.90 17.36
N PRO A 220 13.45 3.81 16.63
CA PRO A 220 13.71 5.24 16.73
C PRO A 220 13.36 5.79 18.12
N LEU A 221 12.34 5.25 18.80
CA LEU A 221 12.04 5.62 20.18
C LEU A 221 13.20 5.25 21.11
N GLY A 222 13.72 4.02 21.01
CA GLY A 222 14.86 3.57 21.79
C GLY A 222 16.14 4.37 21.53
N ILE A 223 16.38 4.75 20.28
CA ILE A 223 17.50 5.62 19.93
C ILE A 223 17.29 7.03 20.51
N ALA A 224 16.09 7.59 20.38
CA ALA A 224 15.80 8.92 20.92
C ALA A 224 15.93 8.96 22.44
N THR A 225 15.46 7.93 23.16
CA THR A 225 15.58 7.86 24.61
C THR A 225 17.03 7.68 25.06
N THR A 226 17.81 6.85 24.39
CA THR A 226 19.24 6.67 24.70
C THR A 226 20.04 7.94 24.44
N VAL A 227 19.82 8.60 23.30
CA VAL A 227 20.46 9.90 23.00
C VAL A 227 20.05 10.96 24.02
N PHE A 228 18.77 11.03 24.38
CA PHE A 228 18.28 11.99 25.38
C PHE A 228 18.90 11.75 26.76
N SER A 229 18.99 10.49 27.19
CA SER A 229 19.62 10.11 28.46
C SER A 229 21.08 10.55 28.49
N PHE A 230 21.84 10.23 27.44
CA PHE A 230 23.25 10.60 27.31
C PHE A 230 23.47 12.12 27.33
N CYS A 231 22.65 12.87 26.60
CA CYS A 231 22.71 14.34 26.61
C CYS A 231 22.38 14.93 27.99
N SER A 232 21.44 14.31 28.72
CA SER A 232 21.04 14.78 30.06
C SER A 232 22.13 14.55 31.11
N GLU A 233 22.83 13.41 31.06
CA GLU A 233 23.95 13.09 31.96
C GLU A 233 25.16 13.99 31.71
N SER A 234 25.50 14.20 30.43
CA SER A 234 26.64 15.06 30.03
C SER A 234 26.48 16.53 30.48
N GLY A 235 25.23 17.01 30.60
CA GLY A 235 24.93 18.35 31.11
C GLY A 235 25.13 18.48 32.62
N GLN A 236 24.96 17.38 33.36
CA GLN A 236 25.02 17.39 34.83
C GLN A 236 26.47 17.42 35.34
N ASP A 237 27.39 16.76 34.65
CA ASP A 237 28.82 16.76 34.99
C ASP A 237 29.50 18.10 34.72
N ARG A 238 29.01 18.89 33.77
CA ARG A 238 29.52 20.26 33.49
C ARG A 238 29.07 21.32 34.49
N CYS A 239 28.03 21.06 35.28
CA CYS A 239 27.54 21.98 36.32
C CYS A 239 28.13 21.71 37.72
N ARG A 240 28.99 20.69 37.87
CA ARG A 240 29.65 20.31 39.14
C ARG A 240 31.10 20.78 39.26
N LEU A 241 31.57 21.60 38.32
CA LEU A 241 32.84 22.32 38.34
C LEU A 241 32.57 23.82 38.54
#